data_AF-A0AAW9NC24-F1
#
_entry.id   AF-A0AAW9NC24-F1
#
_cell.length_a   1.000
_cell.length_b   1.000
_cell.length_c   1.000
_cell.angle_alpha   90.00
_cell.angle_beta   90.00
_cell.angle_gamma   90.00
#
_symmetry.space_group_name_H-M   'P 1'
#
loop_
_entity.id
_entity.type
_entity.pdbx_description
1 polymer ?
#
loop_
_entity_poly.entity_id
_entity_poly.type
_entity_poly.pdbx_seq_one_letter_code
_entity_poly.pdbx_strand_id
1 'polypeptide(L)'
;MFNLKSKTFWKYALIILLFPAVVNFLLFQYKLPWVFGTADNWLSFWGNYTGGLVSAFVAYVVAYSQIEKQQILANSQIKKQQQIELHNRIIAQLPSLMRIRLELSNYSMELRKVKQEREAYVAVQGEILGKKIYFPKPEYSMPSLEEKMEKYEHRANLGRYTIDLFDKNNYILLEKIENDDLHLKLITCFNFYDDFSKAVTIDLVPLEKKIEEHRPGPKTTTSLDMNKVLQSSIARTELVDYISKKQIIWKKFFEESQLSIFEQVLDEVNKEIADIQKRKEKENSTILSNLG
;
A
#
# COMPACT_ATOMS: atom_id res chain seq x y z
N MET A 1 2.41 44.50 -3.97
CA MET A 1 3.87 44.34 -3.87
C MET A 1 4.52 45.36 -4.80
N PHE A 2 5.16 46.42 -4.29
CA PHE A 2 5.75 47.44 -5.15
C PHE A 2 7.03 46.88 -5.78
N ASN A 3 7.01 46.71 -7.10
CA ASN A 3 8.20 46.32 -7.82
C ASN A 3 9.09 47.56 -7.99
N LEU A 4 10.14 47.69 -7.17
CA LEU A 4 11.11 48.79 -7.23
C LEU A 4 11.86 48.86 -8.57
N LYS A 5 11.80 47.79 -9.39
CA LYS A 5 12.30 47.77 -10.77
C LYS A 5 11.25 48.23 -11.80
N SER A 6 10.00 48.45 -11.40
CA SER A 6 8.96 48.89 -12.31
C SER A 6 9.11 50.37 -12.65
N LYS A 7 9.08 50.68 -13.95
CA LYS A 7 9.05 52.06 -14.45
C LYS A 7 7.85 52.86 -13.91
N THR A 8 6.73 52.19 -13.59
CA THR A 8 5.55 52.84 -13.01
C THR A 8 5.78 53.30 -11.57
N PHE A 9 6.54 52.55 -10.77
CA PHE A 9 6.87 52.94 -9.39
C PHE A 9 7.66 54.25 -9.34
N TRP A 10 8.74 54.34 -10.14
CA TRP A 10 9.56 55.54 -10.21
C TRP A 10 8.81 56.74 -10.77
N LYS A 11 7.88 56.54 -11.71
CA LYS A 11 6.99 57.60 -12.19
C LYS A 11 6.15 58.20 -11.05
N TYR A 12 5.50 57.35 -10.23
CA TYR A 12 4.69 57.84 -9.11
C TYR A 12 5.54 58.42 -7.97
N ALA A 13 6.68 57.80 -7.65
CA ALA A 13 7.62 58.33 -6.65
C ALA A 13 8.12 59.74 -7.05
N LEU A 14 8.47 59.93 -8.32
CA LEU A 14 8.87 61.23 -8.85
C LEU A 14 7.71 62.24 -8.81
N ILE A 15 6.49 61.84 -9.19
CA ILE A 15 5.32 62.72 -9.10
C ILE A 15 5.07 63.13 -7.64
N ILE A 16 5.10 62.20 -6.68
CA ILE A 16 4.88 62.49 -5.26
C ILE A 16 5.95 63.46 -4.73
N LEU A 17 7.21 63.25 -5.11
CA LEU A 17 8.33 64.09 -4.65
C LEU A 17 8.32 65.48 -5.31
N LEU A 18 7.97 65.58 -6.60
CA LEU A 18 7.91 66.84 -7.34
C LEU A 18 6.61 67.61 -7.15
N PHE A 19 5.50 66.93 -6.82
CA PHE A 19 4.18 67.55 -6.73
C PHE A 19 4.15 68.76 -5.79
N PRO A 20 4.67 68.69 -4.54
CA PRO A 20 4.66 69.86 -3.68
C PRO A 20 5.65 70.93 -4.16
N ALA A 21 6.71 70.61 -4.91
CA ALA A 21 7.66 71.59 -5.47
C ALA A 21 7.01 72.38 -6.61
N VAL A 22 6.23 71.69 -7.44
CA VAL A 22 5.39 72.31 -8.48
C VAL A 22 4.30 73.17 -7.84
N VAL A 23 3.61 72.67 -6.80
CA VAL A 23 2.61 73.46 -6.06
C VAL A 23 3.25 74.72 -5.45
N ASN A 24 4.40 74.58 -4.79
CA ASN A 24 5.14 75.71 -4.21
C ASN A 24 5.53 76.74 -5.28
N PHE A 25 6.09 76.28 -6.41
CA PHE A 25 6.45 77.14 -7.53
C PHE A 25 5.24 77.89 -8.11
N LEU A 26 4.12 77.20 -8.31
CA LEU A 26 2.89 77.81 -8.83
C LEU A 26 2.30 78.85 -7.87
N LEU A 27 2.30 78.57 -6.56
CA LEU A 27 1.74 79.48 -5.56
C LEU A 27 2.56 80.77 -5.42
N PHE A 28 3.89 80.68 -5.42
CA PHE A 28 4.76 81.84 -5.26
C PHE A 28 5.00 82.65 -6.54
N GLN A 29 5.07 82.01 -7.71
CA GLN A 29 5.34 82.70 -8.97
C GLN A 29 4.11 83.43 -9.53
N TYR A 30 2.91 82.86 -9.36
CA TYR A 30 1.67 83.41 -9.94
C TYR A 30 0.82 84.23 -8.96
N LYS A 31 1.29 84.43 -7.72
CA LYS A 31 0.60 85.21 -6.67
C LYS A 31 -0.90 84.90 -6.61
N LEU A 32 -1.24 83.60 -6.58
CA LEU A 32 -2.62 83.16 -6.58
C LEU A 32 -3.37 83.80 -5.38
N PRO A 33 -4.58 84.36 -5.56
CA PRO A 33 -5.22 85.22 -4.56
C PRO A 33 -5.65 84.52 -3.24
N TRP A 34 -5.28 83.24 -3.05
CA TRP A 34 -5.74 82.36 -1.98
C TRP A 34 -4.56 81.68 -1.24
N VAL A 35 -3.33 82.17 -1.40
CA VAL A 35 -2.15 81.63 -0.71
C VAL A 35 -2.07 82.22 0.69
N PHE A 36 -2.25 81.38 1.71
CA PHE A 36 -2.10 81.74 3.11
C PHE A 36 -0.74 81.28 3.65
N GLY A 37 -0.03 82.15 4.38
CA GLY A 37 1.20 81.81 5.12
C GLY A 37 2.48 82.48 4.60
N THR A 38 3.49 82.56 5.47
CA THR A 38 4.84 83.08 5.16
C THR A 38 5.73 81.98 4.60
N ALA A 39 6.92 82.34 4.07
CA ALA A 39 7.92 81.37 3.63
C ALA A 39 8.27 80.34 4.73
N ASP A 40 8.28 80.76 5.99
CA ASP A 40 8.54 79.90 7.15
C ASP A 40 7.45 78.85 7.39
N ASN A 41 6.18 79.21 7.15
CA ASN A 41 5.05 78.28 7.24
C ASN A 41 5.17 77.17 6.18
N TRP A 42 5.56 77.54 4.96
CA TRP A 42 5.77 76.60 3.87
C TRP A 42 6.99 75.71 4.10
N LEU A 43 8.09 76.27 4.61
CA LEU A 43 9.27 75.49 4.99
C LEU A 43 8.94 74.45 6.07
N SER A 44 8.11 74.82 7.05
CA SER A 44 7.63 73.91 8.09
C SER A 44 6.71 72.82 7.54
N PHE A 45 5.82 73.15 6.60
CA PHE A 45 5.03 72.16 5.86
C PHE A 45 5.93 71.15 5.12
N TRP A 46 6.99 71.63 4.48
CA TRP A 46 7.96 70.78 3.79
C TRP A 46 8.73 69.85 4.72
N GLY A 47 9.18 70.35 5.87
CA GLY A 47 9.82 69.52 6.89
C GLY A 47 8.89 68.39 7.36
N ASN A 48 7.62 68.69 7.58
CA ASN A 48 6.63 67.69 8.00
C ASN A 48 6.29 66.69 6.88
N TYR A 49 6.11 67.17 5.64
CA TYR A 49 5.81 66.32 4.48
C TYR A 49 6.96 65.36 4.16
N THR A 50 8.19 65.88 4.10
CA THR A 50 9.38 65.07 3.85
C THR A 50 9.67 64.11 5.00
N GLY A 51 9.50 64.57 6.25
CA GLY A 51 9.57 63.71 7.44
C GLY A 51 8.57 62.55 7.36
N GLY A 52 7.31 62.82 7.02
CA GLY A 52 6.27 61.79 6.85
C GLY A 52 6.60 60.77 5.75
N LEU A 53 7.12 61.22 4.60
CA LEU A 53 7.55 60.33 3.53
C LEU A 53 8.73 59.44 3.94
N VAL A 54 9.73 60.01 4.62
CA VAL A 54 10.88 59.26 5.12
C VAL A 54 10.43 58.23 6.16
N SER A 55 9.57 58.61 7.09
CA SER A 55 9.00 57.69 8.09
C SER A 55 8.22 56.54 7.44
N ALA A 56 7.39 56.83 6.43
CA ALA A 56 6.65 55.79 5.70
C ALA A 56 7.59 54.85 4.94
N PHE A 57 8.67 55.38 4.34
CA PHE A 57 9.68 54.57 3.66
C PHE A 57 10.43 53.65 4.61
N VAL A 58 10.88 54.16 5.77
CA VAL A 58 11.54 53.35 6.80
C VAL A 58 10.61 52.27 7.33
N ALA A 59 9.36 52.61 7.64
CA ALA A 59 8.35 51.65 8.09
C ALA A 59 8.12 50.54 7.05
N TYR A 60 8.07 50.90 5.76
CA TYR A 60 7.96 49.94 4.66
C TYR A 60 9.17 48.99 4.59
N VAL A 61 10.40 49.51 4.66
CA VAL A 61 11.62 48.68 4.60
C VAL A 61 11.68 47.71 5.77
N VAL A 62 11.34 48.17 6.98
CA VAL A 62 11.30 47.32 8.18
C VAL A 62 10.22 46.25 8.04
N ALA A 63 9.00 46.63 7.63
CA ALA A 63 7.90 45.67 7.43
C ALA A 63 8.24 44.63 6.35
N TYR A 64 8.85 45.06 5.23
CA TYR A 64 9.28 44.17 4.17
C TYR A 64 10.33 43.16 4.67
N SER A 65 11.35 43.64 5.40
CA SER A 65 12.39 42.76 5.96
C SER A 65 11.82 41.77 6.99
N GLN A 66 10.84 42.20 7.79
CA GLN A 66 10.16 41.32 8.75
C GLN A 66 9.33 40.24 8.05
N ILE A 67 8.57 40.59 7.01
CA ILE A 67 7.76 39.64 6.24
C ILE A 67 8.64 38.58 5.57
N GLU A 68 9.74 39.01 4.94
CA GLU A 68 10.69 38.09 4.28
C GLU A 68 11.28 37.08 5.28
N LYS A 69 11.74 37.57 6.45
CA LYS A 69 12.26 36.70 7.51
C LYS A 69 11.19 35.73 8.04
N GLN A 70 9.96 36.20 8.23
CA GLN A 70 8.85 35.35 8.67
C GLN A 70 8.53 34.26 7.66
N GLN A 71 8.53 34.57 6.36
CA GLN A 71 8.31 33.57 5.30
C GLN A 71 9.41 32.51 5.28
N ILE A 72 10.68 32.91 5.40
CA ILE A 72 11.81 31.97 5.45
C ILE A 72 11.67 31.05 6.67
N LEU A 73 11.38 31.61 7.85
CA LEU A 73 11.20 30.83 9.07
C LEU A 73 9.99 29.88 8.98
N ALA A 74 8.84 30.37 8.51
CA ALA A 74 7.64 29.56 8.32
C ALA A 74 7.90 28.39 7.36
N ASN A 75 8.52 28.67 6.20
CA ASN A 75 8.87 27.62 5.24
C ASN A 75 9.85 26.60 5.83
N SER A 76 10.81 27.03 6.65
CA SER A 76 11.74 26.13 7.33
C SER A 76 11.04 25.25 8.38
N GLN A 77 10.06 25.79 9.11
CA GLN A 77 9.28 25.07 10.10
C GLN A 77 8.34 24.05 9.44
N ILE A 78 7.67 24.42 8.34
CA ILE A 78 6.83 23.52 7.56
C ILE A 78 7.64 22.32 7.06
N LYS A 79 8.83 22.55 6.49
CA LYS A 79 9.71 21.47 6.03
C LYS A 79 10.14 20.54 7.17
N LYS A 80 10.50 21.10 8.33
CA LYS A 80 10.83 20.29 9.51
C LYS A 80 9.63 19.47 9.99
N GLN A 81 8.45 20.06 10.04
CA GLN A 81 7.22 19.39 10.46
C GLN A 81 6.87 18.24 9.51
N GLN A 82 6.99 18.44 8.20
CA GLN A 82 6.78 17.39 7.19
C GLN A 82 7.76 16.23 7.36
N GLN A 83 9.03 16.52 7.67
CA GLN A 83 10.02 15.48 7.93
C GLN A 83 9.70 14.67 9.19
N ILE A 84 9.28 15.34 10.27
CA ILE A 84 8.86 14.68 11.52
C ILE A 84 7.63 13.81 11.29
N GLU A 85 6.65 14.32 10.54
CA GLU A 85 5.43 13.57 10.23
C GLU A 85 5.74 12.32 9.38
N LEU A 86 6.52 12.46 8.32
CA LEU A 86 6.95 11.35 7.48
C LEU A 86 7.71 10.29 8.32
N HIS A 87 8.61 10.74 9.19
CA HIS A 87 9.33 9.86 10.10
C HIS A 87 8.40 9.10 11.04
N ASN A 88 7.46 9.80 11.67
CA ASN A 88 6.49 9.20 12.58
C ASN A 88 5.62 8.15 11.88
N ARG A 89 5.21 8.38 10.62
CA ARG A 89 4.49 7.39 9.81
C ARG A 89 5.34 6.14 9.56
N ILE A 90 6.61 6.33 9.16
CA ILE A 90 7.56 5.23 8.92
C ILE A 90 7.83 4.41 10.19
N ILE A 91 7.83 5.02 11.37
CA ILE A 91 7.97 4.27 12.63
C ILE A 91 6.65 3.58 13.01
N ALA A 92 5.51 4.22 12.76
CA ALA A 92 4.19 3.70 13.14
C ALA A 92 3.81 2.40 12.41
N GLN A 93 4.42 2.11 11.24
CA GLN A 93 4.23 0.84 10.54
C GLN A 93 4.96 -0.35 11.17
N LEU A 94 5.97 -0.13 12.03
CA LEU A 94 6.81 -1.20 12.58
C LEU A 94 6.02 -2.30 13.31
N PRO A 95 5.02 -2.01 14.17
CA PRO A 95 4.20 -3.05 14.80
C PRO A 95 3.43 -3.90 13.78
N SER A 96 2.92 -3.27 12.72
CA SER A 96 2.22 -4.00 11.64
C SER A 96 3.17 -4.92 10.88
N LEU A 97 4.34 -4.41 10.47
CA LEU A 97 5.36 -5.20 9.79
C LEU A 97 5.83 -6.38 10.64
N MET A 98 6.01 -6.18 11.96
CA MET A 98 6.36 -7.28 12.87
C MET A 98 5.30 -8.38 12.92
N ARG A 99 4.02 -8.00 12.94
CA ARG A 99 2.92 -8.97 12.92
C ARG A 99 2.83 -9.67 11.57
N ILE A 100 2.93 -8.93 10.47
CA ILE A 100 2.95 -9.49 9.10
C ILE A 100 4.09 -10.49 8.94
N ARG A 101 5.29 -10.19 9.47
CA ARG A 101 6.42 -11.11 9.47
C ARG A 101 6.09 -12.44 10.16
N LEU A 102 5.44 -12.40 11.33
CA LEU A 102 5.04 -13.59 12.06
C LEU A 102 3.99 -14.40 11.27
N GLU A 103 2.96 -13.74 10.75
CA GLU A 103 1.92 -14.38 9.95
C GLU A 103 2.48 -15.04 8.69
N LEU A 104 3.30 -14.33 7.91
CA LEU A 104 3.94 -14.88 6.71
C LEU A 104 4.84 -16.08 7.02
N SER A 105 5.56 -16.03 8.14
CA SER A 105 6.37 -17.16 8.59
C SER A 105 5.50 -18.38 8.91
N ASN A 106 4.37 -18.17 9.60
CA ASN A 106 3.41 -19.23 9.91
C ASN A 106 2.81 -19.81 8.63
N TYR A 107 2.38 -18.96 7.69
CA TYR A 107 1.84 -19.40 6.41
C TYR A 107 2.84 -20.22 5.61
N SER A 108 4.10 -19.78 5.55
CA SER A 108 5.18 -20.51 4.86
C SER A 108 5.40 -21.89 5.48
N MET A 109 5.35 -22.00 6.81
CA MET A 109 5.48 -23.26 7.53
C MET A 109 4.31 -24.20 7.24
N GLU A 110 3.07 -23.72 7.31
CA GLU A 110 1.88 -24.52 7.02
C GLU A 110 1.85 -24.99 5.56
N LEU A 111 2.21 -24.13 4.60
CA LEU A 111 2.33 -24.50 3.20
C LEU A 111 3.38 -25.60 2.97
N ARG A 112 4.54 -25.53 3.65
CA ARG A 112 5.57 -26.59 3.59
C ARG A 112 5.05 -27.91 4.15
N LYS A 113 4.37 -27.87 5.29
CA LYS A 113 3.79 -29.05 5.93
C LYS A 113 2.78 -29.73 5.00
N VAL A 114 1.83 -28.99 4.45
CA VAL A 114 0.83 -29.52 3.51
C VAL A 114 1.47 -30.07 2.24
N LYS A 115 2.51 -29.40 1.71
CA LYS A 115 3.30 -29.91 0.59
C LYS A 115 3.95 -31.26 0.92
N GLN A 116 4.60 -31.37 2.07
CA GLN A 116 5.25 -32.60 2.52
C GLN A 116 4.25 -33.74 2.74
N GLU A 117 3.10 -33.47 3.36
CA GLU A 117 2.02 -34.44 3.54
C GLU A 117 1.51 -34.97 2.18
N ARG A 118 1.34 -34.07 1.20
CA ARG A 118 0.97 -34.46 -0.17
C ARG A 118 2.03 -35.33 -0.83
N GLU A 119 3.30 -34.91 -0.77
CA GLU A 119 4.41 -35.64 -1.39
C GLU A 119 4.59 -37.03 -0.76
N ALA A 120 4.46 -37.14 0.56
CA ALA A 120 4.48 -38.42 1.27
C ALA A 120 3.35 -39.34 0.81
N TYR A 121 2.14 -38.81 0.61
CA TYR A 121 1.02 -39.59 0.07
C TYR A 121 1.31 -40.13 -1.34
N VAL A 122 1.84 -39.29 -2.24
CA VAL A 122 2.20 -39.71 -3.60
C VAL A 122 3.29 -40.79 -3.57
N ALA A 123 4.33 -40.62 -2.74
CA ALA A 123 5.42 -41.57 -2.61
C ALA A 123 4.94 -42.94 -2.10
N VAL A 124 4.13 -42.98 -1.04
CA VAL A 124 3.60 -44.23 -0.47
C VAL A 124 2.73 -44.98 -1.48
N GLN A 125 1.87 -44.28 -2.22
CA GLN A 125 1.04 -44.92 -3.25
C GLN A 125 1.87 -45.43 -4.43
N GLY A 126 2.93 -44.71 -4.80
CA GLY A 126 3.89 -45.15 -5.81
C GLY A 126 4.65 -46.42 -5.41
N GLU A 127 5.18 -46.47 -4.18
CA GLU A 127 5.95 -47.60 -3.67
C GLU A 127 5.13 -48.90 -3.54
N ILE A 128 3.88 -48.79 -3.08
CA ILE A 128 2.98 -49.95 -2.93
C ILE A 128 2.78 -50.66 -4.27
N LEU A 129 2.77 -49.93 -5.40
CA LEU A 129 2.70 -50.55 -6.72
C LEU A 129 4.04 -51.08 -7.20
N GLY A 130 5.15 -50.40 -6.92
CA GLY A 130 6.48 -50.92 -7.22
C GLY A 130 6.71 -52.32 -6.63
N LYS A 131 6.18 -52.57 -5.43
CA LYS A 131 6.24 -53.89 -4.76
C LYS A 131 5.20 -54.90 -5.25
N LYS A 132 4.10 -54.48 -5.89
CA LYS A 132 3.03 -55.38 -6.38
C LYS A 132 3.27 -55.95 -7.78
N ILE A 133 4.40 -55.64 -8.43
CA ILE A 133 4.76 -56.21 -9.73
C ILE A 133 5.56 -57.50 -9.51
N TYR A 134 4.90 -58.66 -9.56
CA TYR A 134 5.35 -59.83 -10.33
C TYR A 134 4.26 -60.91 -10.32
N PHE A 135 3.21 -60.70 -11.12
CA PHE A 135 2.52 -61.80 -11.79
C PHE A 135 2.23 -61.35 -13.22
N PRO A 136 2.98 -61.84 -14.22
CA PRO A 136 2.75 -61.47 -15.60
C PRO A 136 1.40 -62.06 -16.02
N LYS A 137 0.37 -61.20 -16.13
CA LYS A 137 -0.78 -61.51 -16.97
C LYS A 137 -0.44 -61.03 -18.38
N PRO A 138 -0.48 -61.92 -19.39
CA PRO A 138 -0.27 -61.50 -20.75
C PRO A 138 -1.49 -60.69 -21.23
N GLU A 139 -1.23 -59.76 -22.16
CA GLU A 139 -2.20 -59.25 -23.13
C GLU A 139 -3.04 -57.99 -22.81
N TYR A 140 -2.60 -57.12 -21.90
CA TYR A 140 -3.07 -55.72 -21.88
C TYR A 140 -1.90 -54.74 -21.85
N SER A 141 -1.95 -53.72 -22.70
CA SER A 141 -1.02 -52.59 -22.73
C SER A 141 -0.97 -51.94 -21.34
N MET A 142 0.12 -52.16 -20.63
CA MET A 142 0.34 -51.58 -19.31
C MET A 142 0.43 -50.05 -19.43
N PRO A 143 -0.31 -49.29 -18.60
CA PRO A 143 -0.14 -47.84 -18.52
C PRO A 143 1.31 -47.52 -18.19
N SER A 144 1.85 -46.47 -18.82
CA SER A 144 3.22 -46.04 -18.57
C SER A 144 3.39 -45.66 -17.08
N LEU A 145 4.64 -45.66 -16.59
CA LEU A 145 4.91 -45.23 -15.21
C LEU A 145 4.44 -43.78 -14.98
N GLU A 146 4.57 -42.94 -16.00
CA GLU A 146 4.15 -41.54 -16.01
C GLU A 146 2.63 -41.40 -15.85
N GLU A 147 1.83 -42.16 -16.61
CA GLU A 147 0.36 -42.16 -16.49
C GLU A 147 -0.11 -42.59 -15.10
N LYS A 148 0.62 -43.53 -14.46
CA LYS A 148 0.32 -43.95 -13.09
C LYS A 148 0.66 -42.83 -12.09
N MET A 149 1.80 -42.16 -12.25
CA MET A 149 2.21 -41.04 -11.40
C MET A 149 1.22 -39.88 -11.50
N GLU A 150 0.81 -39.50 -12.71
CA GLU A 150 -0.18 -38.44 -12.94
C GLU A 150 -1.51 -38.75 -12.22
N LYS A 151 -1.95 -40.01 -12.23
CA LYS A 151 -3.14 -40.44 -11.50
C LYS A 151 -3.00 -40.29 -9.98
N TYR A 152 -1.83 -40.56 -9.40
CA TYR A 152 -1.59 -40.39 -7.97
C TYR A 152 -1.51 -38.93 -7.57
N GLU A 153 -0.83 -38.11 -8.38
CA GLU A 153 -0.79 -36.66 -8.17
C GLU A 153 -2.19 -36.06 -8.25
N HIS A 154 -2.99 -36.49 -9.23
CA HIS A 154 -4.38 -36.08 -9.34
C HIS A 154 -5.16 -36.44 -8.08
N ARG A 155 -5.03 -37.67 -7.56
CA ARG A 155 -5.71 -38.11 -6.33
C ARG A 155 -5.21 -37.37 -5.09
N ALA A 156 -3.91 -37.12 -4.98
CA ALA A 156 -3.32 -36.34 -3.90
C ALA A 156 -3.87 -34.91 -3.89
N ASN A 157 -4.00 -34.28 -5.07
CA ASN A 157 -4.56 -32.94 -5.20
C ASN A 157 -6.02 -32.84 -4.73
N LEU A 158 -6.77 -33.95 -4.75
CA LEU A 158 -8.15 -34.02 -4.23
C LEU A 158 -8.22 -34.31 -2.73
N GLY A 159 -7.10 -34.72 -2.12
CA GLY A 159 -6.98 -35.00 -0.69
C GLY A 159 -7.38 -33.82 0.18
N ARG A 160 -7.79 -34.13 1.41
CA ARG A 160 -8.05 -33.15 2.46
C ARG A 160 -6.79 -32.99 3.30
N TYR A 161 -6.38 -31.75 3.52
CA TYR A 161 -5.21 -31.40 4.32
C TYR A 161 -5.61 -30.50 5.48
N THR A 162 -4.88 -30.62 6.59
CA THR A 162 -5.12 -29.78 7.78
C THR A 162 -4.19 -28.58 7.71
N ILE A 163 -4.79 -27.39 7.61
CA ILE A 163 -4.09 -26.11 7.56
C ILE A 163 -4.95 -25.05 8.22
N ASP A 164 -4.30 -24.09 8.88
CA ASP A 164 -4.98 -22.96 9.50
C ASP A 164 -5.58 -22.04 8.44
N LEU A 165 -6.84 -21.65 8.65
CA LEU A 165 -7.55 -20.74 7.75
C LEU A 165 -7.03 -19.31 7.92
N PHE A 166 -7.02 -18.56 6.82
CA PHE A 166 -6.62 -17.16 6.82
C PHE A 166 -7.56 -16.29 7.68
N ASP A 167 -6.99 -15.47 8.57
CA ASP A 167 -7.73 -14.45 9.31
C ASP A 167 -7.86 -13.16 8.49
N LYS A 168 -9.10 -12.82 8.09
CA LYS A 168 -9.40 -11.60 7.33
C LYS A 168 -8.99 -10.31 8.04
N ASN A 169 -8.88 -10.32 9.38
CA ASN A 169 -8.42 -9.15 10.12
C ASN A 169 -6.96 -8.80 9.83
N ASN A 170 -6.18 -9.73 9.26
CA ASN A 170 -4.80 -9.46 8.88
C ASN A 170 -4.69 -8.46 7.72
N TYR A 171 -5.74 -8.25 6.91
CA TYR A 171 -5.75 -7.19 5.89
C TYR A 171 -5.63 -5.77 6.48
N ILE A 172 -6.13 -5.55 7.70
CA ILE A 172 -6.03 -4.26 8.40
C ILE A 172 -4.56 -3.89 8.66
N LEU A 173 -3.67 -4.89 8.77
CA LEU A 173 -2.25 -4.65 8.97
C LEU A 173 -1.59 -4.02 7.76
N LEU A 174 -2.12 -4.28 6.56
CA LEU A 174 -1.58 -3.80 5.29
C LEU A 174 -1.84 -2.31 5.06
N GLU A 175 -2.93 -1.76 5.62
CA GLU A 175 -3.29 -0.33 5.51
C GLU A 175 -2.21 0.61 6.04
N LYS A 176 -1.32 0.10 6.90
CA LYS A 176 -0.24 0.86 7.53
C LYS A 176 1.08 0.78 6.77
N ILE A 177 1.17 -0.02 5.71
CA ILE A 177 2.41 -0.21 4.96
C ILE A 177 2.53 0.90 3.91
N GLU A 178 3.59 1.70 4.03
CA GLU A 178 3.84 2.85 3.13
C GLU A 178 4.56 2.42 1.84
N ASN A 179 5.21 1.25 1.82
CA ASN A 179 5.89 0.73 0.64
C ASN A 179 4.88 0.03 -0.28
N ASP A 180 4.46 0.71 -1.35
CA ASP A 180 3.45 0.24 -2.30
C ASP A 180 3.80 -1.11 -2.95
N ASP A 181 5.07 -1.34 -3.33
CA ASP A 181 5.50 -2.60 -3.96
C ASP A 181 5.40 -3.77 -2.97
N LEU A 182 5.90 -3.56 -1.75
CA LEU A 182 5.76 -4.54 -0.67
C LEU A 182 4.29 -4.82 -0.34
N HIS A 183 3.46 -3.78 -0.31
CA HIS A 183 2.03 -3.89 -0.05
C HIS A 183 1.34 -4.78 -1.10
N LEU A 184 1.60 -4.56 -2.39
CA LEU A 184 1.03 -5.39 -3.48
C LEU A 184 1.47 -6.86 -3.38
N LYS A 185 2.74 -7.11 -3.05
CA LYS A 185 3.25 -8.48 -2.85
C LYS A 185 2.59 -9.16 -1.66
N LEU A 186 2.40 -8.44 -0.55
CA LEU A 186 1.71 -8.94 0.63
C LEU A 186 0.25 -9.32 0.35
N ILE A 187 -0.48 -8.47 -0.39
CA ILE A 187 -1.84 -8.77 -0.84
C ILE A 187 -1.86 -10.06 -1.66
N THR A 188 -0.89 -10.23 -2.56
CA THR A 188 -0.78 -11.42 -3.41
C THR A 188 -0.57 -12.69 -2.58
N CYS A 189 0.35 -12.66 -1.59
CA CYS A 189 0.55 -13.76 -0.66
C CYS A 189 -0.72 -14.05 0.17
N PHE A 190 -1.36 -13.03 0.73
CA PHE A 190 -2.53 -13.21 1.59
C PHE A 190 -3.72 -13.80 0.81
N ASN A 191 -3.99 -13.31 -0.39
CA ASN A 191 -5.02 -13.86 -1.27
C ASN A 191 -4.72 -15.32 -1.63
N PHE A 192 -3.47 -15.61 -2.02
CA PHE A 192 -3.09 -16.98 -2.34
C PHE A 192 -3.28 -17.93 -1.15
N TYR A 193 -2.83 -17.53 0.05
CA TYR A 193 -2.98 -18.37 1.24
C TYR A 193 -4.45 -18.58 1.62
N ASP A 194 -5.27 -17.53 1.54
CA ASP A 194 -6.71 -17.62 1.80
C ASP A 194 -7.39 -18.61 0.84
N ASP A 195 -7.14 -18.48 -0.47
CA ASP A 195 -7.68 -19.38 -1.49
C ASP A 195 -7.17 -20.82 -1.32
N PHE A 196 -5.87 -20.99 -1.07
CA PHE A 196 -5.23 -22.29 -0.88
C PHE A 196 -5.76 -23.00 0.35
N SER A 197 -5.75 -22.35 1.52
CA SER A 197 -6.21 -22.94 2.79
C SER A 197 -7.67 -23.39 2.71
N LYS A 198 -8.56 -22.57 2.12
CA LYS A 198 -9.96 -22.97 1.88
C LYS A 198 -10.06 -24.16 0.93
N ALA A 199 -9.34 -24.13 -0.18
CA ALA A 199 -9.42 -25.18 -1.19
C ALA A 199 -8.98 -26.53 -0.63
N VAL A 200 -7.84 -26.61 0.09
CA VAL A 200 -7.28 -27.88 0.55
C VAL A 200 -7.97 -28.46 1.79
N THR A 201 -8.67 -27.63 2.58
CA THR A 201 -9.43 -28.08 3.77
C THR A 201 -10.79 -28.69 3.43
N ILE A 202 -11.33 -28.40 2.24
CA ILE A 202 -12.63 -28.94 1.79
C ILE A 202 -12.57 -30.47 1.71
N ASP A 203 -13.54 -31.10 2.37
CA ASP A 203 -13.80 -32.53 2.32
C ASP A 203 -14.80 -32.83 1.20
N LEU A 204 -14.40 -33.66 0.23
CA LEU A 204 -15.26 -34.03 -0.90
C LEU A 204 -16.20 -35.19 -0.55
N VAL A 205 -15.90 -35.98 0.49
CA VAL A 205 -16.65 -37.19 0.86
C VAL A 205 -18.13 -36.92 1.15
N PRO A 206 -18.51 -35.86 1.90
CA PRO A 206 -19.92 -35.54 2.12
C PRO A 206 -20.67 -35.24 0.82
N LEU A 207 -20.00 -34.64 -0.16
CA LEU A 207 -20.59 -34.25 -1.44
C LEU A 207 -20.78 -35.47 -2.34
N GLU A 208 -19.79 -36.37 -2.39
CA GLU A 208 -19.90 -37.67 -3.07
C GLU A 208 -21.06 -38.49 -2.50
N LYS A 209 -21.17 -38.53 -1.15
CA LYS A 209 -22.28 -39.22 -0.48
C LYS A 209 -23.64 -38.61 -0.85
N LYS A 210 -23.74 -37.27 -0.88
CA LYS A 210 -24.96 -36.56 -1.30
C LYS A 210 -25.35 -36.92 -2.74
N ILE A 211 -24.38 -37.07 -3.65
CA ILE A 211 -24.63 -37.49 -5.04
C ILE A 211 -25.18 -38.91 -5.11
N GLU A 212 -24.62 -39.84 -4.34
CA GLU A 212 -25.08 -41.24 -4.31
C GLU A 212 -26.46 -41.38 -3.65
N GLU A 213 -26.74 -40.63 -2.58
CA GLU A 213 -28.07 -40.61 -1.93
C GLU A 213 -29.19 -40.14 -2.87
N HIS A 214 -28.87 -39.24 -3.80
CA HIS A 214 -29.82 -38.69 -4.77
C HIS A 214 -29.74 -39.37 -6.14
N ARG A 215 -28.95 -40.45 -6.27
CA ARG A 215 -28.81 -41.17 -7.52
C ARG A 215 -30.12 -41.89 -7.85
N PRO A 216 -30.75 -41.63 -9.01
CA PRO A 216 -31.96 -42.35 -9.40
C PRO A 216 -31.63 -43.85 -9.53
N GLY A 217 -32.32 -44.67 -8.74
CA GLY A 217 -32.15 -46.12 -8.75
C GLY A 217 -32.57 -46.73 -10.10
N PRO A 218 -31.98 -47.88 -10.51
CA PRO A 218 -32.16 -48.40 -11.87
C PRO A 218 -33.54 -49.01 -12.17
N LYS A 219 -34.48 -49.17 -11.23
CA LYS A 219 -35.75 -49.89 -11.48
C LYS A 219 -36.90 -49.44 -10.57
N THR A 220 -37.92 -48.78 -11.14
CA THR A 220 -39.34 -49.20 -11.21
C THR A 220 -40.18 -48.12 -11.90
N THR A 221 -41.12 -48.56 -12.72
CA THR A 221 -41.81 -47.88 -13.82
C THR A 221 -42.88 -46.84 -13.45
N THR A 222 -42.74 -46.08 -12.36
CA THR A 222 -43.77 -45.08 -12.02
C THR A 222 -43.18 -43.82 -11.42
N SER A 223 -43.00 -42.82 -12.30
CA SER A 223 -42.51 -41.46 -12.08
C SER A 223 -41.04 -41.32 -11.63
N LEU A 224 -40.21 -40.77 -12.52
CA LEU A 224 -38.89 -40.28 -12.19
C LEU A 224 -39.04 -39.09 -11.23
N ASP A 225 -38.44 -39.18 -10.04
CA ASP A 225 -38.41 -38.07 -9.09
C ASP A 225 -37.47 -36.96 -9.59
N MET A 226 -38.06 -36.00 -10.31
CA MET A 226 -37.33 -34.87 -10.91
C MET A 226 -36.58 -34.04 -9.86
N ASN A 227 -37.04 -34.02 -8.61
CA ASN A 227 -36.34 -33.29 -7.54
C ASN A 227 -35.02 -33.99 -7.18
N LYS A 228 -35.00 -35.32 -7.06
CA LYS A 228 -33.75 -36.07 -6.83
C LYS A 228 -32.75 -35.91 -7.96
N VAL A 229 -33.22 -35.94 -9.21
CA VAL A 229 -32.37 -35.69 -10.38
C VAL A 229 -31.76 -34.29 -10.33
N LEU A 230 -32.57 -33.27 -10.02
CA LEU A 230 -32.11 -31.89 -9.88
C LEU A 230 -31.06 -31.76 -8.75
N GLN A 231 -31.32 -32.30 -7.56
CA GLN A 231 -30.38 -32.23 -6.43
C GLN A 231 -29.06 -32.95 -6.73
N SER A 232 -29.11 -34.12 -7.37
CA SER A 232 -27.90 -34.84 -7.81
C SER A 232 -27.11 -34.02 -8.84
N SER A 233 -27.79 -33.34 -9.77
CA SER A 233 -27.13 -32.49 -10.76
C SER A 233 -26.44 -31.28 -10.11
N ILE A 234 -27.09 -30.62 -9.15
CA ILE A 234 -26.51 -29.48 -8.41
C ILE A 234 -25.28 -29.93 -7.63
N ALA A 235 -25.39 -31.05 -6.88
CA ALA A 235 -24.27 -31.58 -6.11
C ALA A 235 -23.09 -32.00 -7.00
N ARG A 236 -23.35 -32.52 -8.21
CA ARG A 236 -22.30 -32.81 -9.21
C ARG A 236 -21.63 -31.55 -9.73
N THR A 237 -22.40 -30.50 -10.03
CA THR A 237 -21.84 -29.21 -10.47
C THR A 237 -20.97 -28.61 -9.37
N GLU A 238 -21.42 -28.63 -8.12
CA GLU A 238 -20.62 -28.21 -6.95
C GLU A 238 -19.34 -29.05 -6.82
N LEU A 239 -19.43 -30.37 -6.94
CA LEU A 239 -18.27 -31.25 -6.86
C LEU A 239 -17.23 -30.94 -7.94
N VAL A 240 -17.67 -30.76 -9.18
CA VAL A 240 -16.80 -30.41 -10.30
C VAL A 240 -16.10 -29.07 -10.06
N ASP A 241 -16.85 -28.06 -9.57
CA ASP A 241 -16.28 -26.75 -9.24
C ASP A 241 -15.20 -26.85 -8.14
N TYR A 242 -15.46 -27.61 -7.08
CA TYR A 242 -14.46 -27.83 -6.02
C TYR A 242 -13.23 -28.61 -6.49
N ILE A 243 -13.42 -29.64 -7.31
CA ILE A 243 -12.33 -30.39 -7.93
C ILE A 243 -11.45 -29.47 -8.78
N SER A 244 -12.08 -28.66 -9.64
CA SER A 244 -11.37 -27.70 -10.48
C SER A 244 -10.61 -26.67 -9.64
N LYS A 245 -11.21 -26.11 -8.59
CA LYS A 245 -10.54 -25.18 -7.67
C LYS A 245 -9.32 -25.80 -6.98
N LYS A 246 -9.44 -27.03 -6.46
CA LYS A 246 -8.32 -27.76 -5.87
C LYS A 246 -7.20 -27.99 -6.88
N GLN A 247 -7.52 -28.42 -8.10
CA GLN A 247 -6.51 -28.63 -9.14
C GLN A 247 -5.80 -27.33 -9.54
N ILE A 248 -6.56 -26.25 -9.76
CA ILE A 248 -6.02 -24.94 -10.13
C ILE A 248 -5.08 -24.42 -9.03
N ILE A 249 -5.48 -24.53 -7.76
CA ILE A 249 -4.67 -23.97 -6.68
C ILE A 249 -3.38 -24.78 -6.43
N TRP A 250 -3.44 -26.10 -6.59
CA TRP A 250 -2.23 -26.95 -6.55
C TRP A 250 -1.31 -26.67 -7.72
N LYS A 251 -1.86 -26.54 -8.92
CA LYS A 251 -1.11 -26.14 -10.11
C LYS A 251 -0.39 -24.81 -9.87
N LYS A 252 -1.13 -23.81 -9.39
CA LYS A 252 -0.58 -22.50 -9.01
C LYS A 252 0.53 -22.61 -7.98
N PHE A 253 0.33 -23.42 -6.93
CA PHE A 253 1.32 -23.62 -5.87
C PHE A 253 2.66 -24.13 -6.39
N PHE A 254 2.65 -25.12 -7.30
CA PHE A 254 3.87 -25.72 -7.83
C PHE A 254 4.47 -24.95 -9.01
N GLU A 255 3.66 -24.58 -10.01
CA GLU A 255 4.15 -23.95 -11.24
C GLU A 255 4.66 -22.53 -10.98
N GLU A 256 3.98 -21.76 -10.13
CA GLU A 256 4.39 -20.40 -9.80
C GLU A 256 5.36 -20.36 -8.61
N SER A 257 5.81 -21.50 -8.10
CA SER A 257 6.75 -21.59 -6.96
C SER A 257 6.31 -20.74 -5.77
N GLN A 258 5.03 -20.83 -5.40
CA GLN A 258 4.40 -19.94 -4.41
C GLN A 258 5.15 -19.91 -3.07
N LEU A 259 5.73 -21.03 -2.65
CA LEU A 259 6.55 -21.06 -1.43
C LEU A 259 7.78 -20.14 -1.50
N SER A 260 8.45 -20.08 -2.66
CA SER A 260 9.60 -19.18 -2.87
C SER A 260 9.16 -17.71 -2.88
N ILE A 261 7.96 -17.42 -3.40
CA ILE A 261 7.39 -16.07 -3.35
C ILE A 261 7.19 -15.64 -1.89
N PHE A 262 6.62 -16.50 -1.04
CA PHE A 262 6.44 -16.19 0.38
C PHE A 262 7.78 -15.94 1.09
N GLU A 263 8.80 -16.76 0.81
CA GLU A 263 10.14 -16.59 1.37
C GLU A 263 10.79 -15.28 0.93
N GLN A 264 10.65 -14.91 -0.34
CA GLN A 264 11.15 -13.64 -0.86
C GLN A 264 10.45 -12.45 -0.20
N VAL A 265 9.11 -12.47 -0.14
CA VAL A 265 8.34 -11.38 0.49
C VAL A 265 8.66 -11.27 1.97
N LEU A 266 8.86 -12.39 2.67
CA LEU A 266 9.30 -12.39 4.07
C LEU A 266 10.68 -11.72 4.24
N ASP A 267 11.62 -11.98 3.33
CA ASP A 267 12.94 -11.31 3.33
C ASP A 267 12.81 -9.80 3.07
N GLU A 268 11.94 -9.39 2.15
CA GLU A 268 11.63 -7.97 1.91
C GLU A 268 11.02 -7.29 3.14
N VAL A 269 10.08 -7.95 3.84
CA VAL A 269 9.54 -7.46 5.12
C VAL A 269 10.64 -7.32 6.17
N ASN A 270 11.56 -8.28 6.27
CA ASN A 270 12.68 -8.22 7.20
C ASN A 270 13.63 -7.05 6.89
N LYS A 271 13.91 -6.81 5.61
CA LYS A 271 14.72 -5.66 5.17
C LYS A 271 14.06 -4.33 5.51
N GLU A 272 12.78 -4.17 5.21
CA GLU A 272 12.01 -2.96 5.54
C GLU A 272 12.03 -2.70 7.06
N ILE A 273 11.80 -3.74 7.88
CA ILE A 273 11.91 -3.67 9.34
C ILE A 273 13.30 -3.18 9.78
N ALA A 274 14.37 -3.77 9.24
CA ALA A 274 15.74 -3.42 9.60
C ALA A 274 16.07 -1.97 9.21
N ASP A 275 15.60 -1.52 8.04
CA ASP A 275 15.78 -0.15 7.57
C ASP A 275 15.05 0.86 8.47
N ILE A 276 13.82 0.56 8.90
CA ILE A 276 13.09 1.40 9.85
C ILE A 276 13.79 1.47 11.20
N GLN A 277 14.28 0.33 11.72
CA GLN A 277 15.02 0.28 12.97
C GLN A 277 16.30 1.12 12.91
N LYS A 278 17.07 0.99 11.82
CA LYS A 278 18.29 1.78 11.60
C LYS A 278 18.01 3.28 11.52
N ARG A 279 16.90 3.67 10.88
CA ARG A 279 16.46 5.09 10.84
C ARG A 279 16.12 5.60 12.24
N LYS A 280 15.41 4.82 13.05
CA LYS A 280 15.06 5.14 14.43
C LYS A 280 16.31 5.30 15.32
N GLU A 281 17.28 4.42 15.22
CA GLU A 281 18.52 4.47 16.00
C GLU A 281 19.38 5.70 15.66
N LYS A 282 19.52 6.00 14.36
CA LYS A 282 20.26 7.18 13.88
C LYS A 282 19.65 8.49 14.40
N GLU A 283 18.33 8.54 14.54
CA GLU A 283 17.66 9.73 15.06
C GLU A 283 17.84 9.86 16.57
N ASN A 284 17.67 8.77 17.31
CA ASN A 284 17.91 8.76 18.75
C ASN A 284 19.34 9.22 19.09
N SER A 285 20.34 8.80 18.32
CA SER A 285 21.72 9.24 18.52
C SER A 285 21.93 10.72 18.17
N THR A 286 21.27 11.22 17.13
CA THR A 286 21.31 12.66 16.76
C THR A 286 20.66 13.55 17.81
N ILE A 287 19.55 13.10 18.42
CA ILE A 287 18.89 13.82 19.51
C ILE A 287 19.79 13.86 20.74
N LEU A 288 20.40 12.73 21.11
CA LEU A 288 21.31 12.64 22.25
C LEU A 288 22.57 13.51 22.07
N SER A 289 23.14 13.59 20.85
CA SER A 289 24.29 14.44 20.57
C SER A 289 23.99 15.94 20.58
N ASN A 290 22.73 16.34 20.42
CA ASN A 290 22.31 17.75 20.49
C ASN A 290 21.98 18.20 21.92
N LEU A 291 21.92 17.27 22.88
CA LEU A 291 21.56 17.52 24.28
C LEU A 291 22.76 17.48 25.24
N GLY A 292 23.92 16.98 24.81
CA GLY A 292 25.17 16.95 25.58
C GLY A 292 26.18 17.95 25.06
#